data_AF-A0A7S0XIY1-F1
#
_entry.id   AF-A0A7S0XIY1-F1
#
_cell.length_a   1.000
_cell.length_b   1.000
_cell.length_c   1.000
_cell.angle_alpha   90.00
_cell.angle_beta   90.00
_cell.angle_gamma   90.00
#
_symmetry.space_group_name_H-M   'P 1'
#
loop_
_entity.id
_entity.type
_entity.pdbx_description
1 polymer ?
#
loop_
_entity_poly.entity_id
_entity_poly.type
_entity_poly.pdbx_seq_one_letter_code
_entity_poly.pdbx_strand_id
1 'polypeptide(L)'
;EVEAARDTLALDCDGLVVKLNELALKRALGTTARAPRGAVAFKFGAAKEVTTLNSITLQVSRTGMITPVAELEPVTIGGVTVSRATLHNFSELARLDIRVGD
;
A
#
# COMPACT_ATOMS: atom_id res chain seq x y z
N GLU A 1 2.61 10.53 -12.84
CA GLU A 1 1.95 11.85 -12.97
C GLU A 1 0.58 11.88 -12.31
N VAL A 2 -0.41 11.11 -12.79
CA VAL A 2 -1.78 11.19 -12.24
C VAL A 2 -1.89 10.73 -10.78
N GLU A 3 -1.11 9.73 -10.37
CA GLU A 3 -1.07 9.28 -8.97
C GLU A 3 -0.56 10.37 -8.01
N ALA A 4 0.38 11.23 -8.45
CA ALA A 4 0.88 12.34 -7.62
C ALA A 4 -0.17 13.46 -7.45
N ALA A 5 -1.13 13.57 -8.37
CA ALA A 5 -2.24 14.50 -8.25
C ALA A 5 -3.38 13.96 -7.37
N ARG A 6 -3.33 12.69 -6.92
CA ARG A 6 -4.37 12.07 -6.10
C ARG A 6 -4.72 12.92 -4.89
N ASP A 7 -3.70 13.39 -4.16
CA ASP A 7 -3.89 14.10 -2.89
C ASP A 7 -4.38 15.55 -3.09
N THR A 8 -4.47 16.02 -4.35
CA THR A 8 -5.06 17.33 -4.69
C THR A 8 -6.55 17.25 -5.01
N LEU A 9 -7.11 16.05 -5.15
CA LEU A 9 -8.52 15.85 -5.43
C LEU A 9 -9.33 16.08 -4.15
N ALA A 10 -10.50 16.71 -4.29
CA ALA A 10 -11.42 16.93 -3.17
C ALA A 10 -12.12 15.63 -2.67
N LEU A 11 -11.74 14.48 -3.23
CA LEU A 11 -12.37 13.19 -3.01
C LEU A 11 -11.33 12.07 -3.13
N ASP A 12 -11.52 11.02 -2.33
CA ASP A 12 -10.66 9.85 -2.35
C ASP A 12 -10.78 9.11 -3.69
N CYS A 13 -9.62 8.73 -4.23
CA CYS A 13 -9.51 8.08 -5.51
C CYS A 13 -8.52 6.91 -5.44
N ASP A 14 -9.04 5.69 -5.62
CA ASP A 14 -8.24 4.46 -5.56
C ASP A 14 -7.48 4.16 -6.86
N GLY A 15 -7.65 4.98 -7.89
CA GLY A 15 -7.03 4.77 -9.20
C GLY A 15 -7.81 5.37 -10.36
N LEU A 16 -7.44 4.96 -11.57
CA LEU A 16 -8.02 5.44 -12.82
C LEU A 16 -8.83 4.35 -13.49
N VAL A 17 -9.77 4.76 -14.34
CA VAL A 17 -10.43 3.84 -15.27
C VAL A 17 -10.05 4.25 -16.68
N VAL A 18 -9.21 3.45 -17.32
CA VAL A 18 -8.85 3.64 -18.72
C VAL A 18 -9.94 3.02 -19.58
N LYS A 19 -10.53 3.81 -20.48
CA LYS A 19 -11.64 3.39 -21.34
C LYS A 19 -11.29 3.68 -22.80
N LEU A 20 -11.63 2.76 -23.69
CA LEU A 20 -11.59 3.05 -25.12
C LEU A 20 -12.65 4.11 -25.45
N ASN A 21 -12.20 5.19 -26.08
CA ASN A 21 -13.06 6.31 -26.44
C ASN A 21 -13.94 5.99 -27.67
N GLU A 22 -13.43 5.17 -28.59
CA GLU A 22 -14.15 4.81 -29.81
C GLU A 22 -15.30 3.82 -29.52
N LEU A 23 -16.53 4.27 -29.75
CA LEU A 23 -17.73 3.49 -29.45
C LEU A 23 -17.87 2.24 -30.32
N ALA A 24 -17.40 2.27 -31.57
CA ALA A 24 -17.43 1.12 -32.47
C ALA A 24 -16.57 -0.02 -31.92
N LEU A 25 -15.32 0.28 -31.55
CA LEU A 25 -14.41 -0.68 -30.93
C LEU A 25 -14.92 -1.18 -29.58
N LYS A 26 -15.48 -0.30 -28.74
CA LYS A 26 -16.09 -0.70 -27.47
C LYS A 26 -17.21 -1.72 -27.67
N ARG A 27 -18.08 -1.52 -28.67
CA ARG A 27 -19.17 -2.46 -29.01
C ARG A 27 -18.62 -3.79 -29.52
N ALA A 28 -17.62 -3.75 -30.40
CA ALA A 28 -16.99 -4.95 -30.95
C ALA A 28 -16.31 -5.81 -29.87
N LEU A 29 -15.68 -5.17 -28.88
CA LEU A 29 -15.02 -5.86 -27.76
C LEU A 29 -16.01 -6.47 -26.77
N GLY A 30 -17.19 -5.87 -26.61
CA GLY A 30 -18.26 -6.37 -25.74
C GLY A 30 -17.90 -6.40 -24.24
N THR A 31 -18.64 -7.21 -23.49
CA THR A 31 -18.51 -7.35 -22.04
C THR A 31 -18.44 -8.82 -21.64
N THR A 32 -17.74 -9.12 -20.56
CA THR A 32 -17.82 -10.42 -19.87
C THR A 32 -18.96 -10.40 -18.84
N ALA A 33 -19.24 -11.52 -18.19
CA ALA A 33 -20.22 -11.59 -17.10
C ALA A 33 -19.88 -10.69 -15.88
N ARG A 34 -18.63 -10.20 -15.77
CA ARG A 34 -18.16 -9.40 -14.63
C ARG A 34 -17.72 -7.99 -14.99
N ALA A 35 -17.20 -7.76 -16.20
CA ALA A 35 -16.60 -6.48 -16.58
C ALA A 35 -16.57 -6.23 -18.10
N PRO A 36 -16.62 -4.96 -18.54
CA PRO A 36 -16.42 -4.59 -19.94
C PRO A 36 -14.98 -4.87 -20.40
N ARG A 37 -14.81 -5.33 -21.64
CA ARG A 37 -13.47 -5.62 -22.21
C ARG A 37 -12.73 -4.36 -22.64
N GLY A 38 -13.46 -3.32 -23.04
CA GLY A 38 -12.91 -2.04 -23.49
C GLY A 38 -12.61 -1.04 -22.36
N ALA A 39 -12.56 -1.48 -21.11
CA ALA A 39 -12.18 -0.63 -19.98
C ALA A 39 -11.46 -1.43 -18.90
N VAL A 40 -10.47 -0.80 -18.25
CA VAL A 40 -9.70 -1.40 -17.16
C VAL A 40 -9.56 -0.41 -16.01
N ALA A 41 -9.72 -0.92 -14.78
CA ALA A 41 -9.41 -0.17 -13.58
C ALA A 41 -7.92 -0.30 -13.26
N PHE A 42 -7.20 0.81 -13.36
CA PHE A 42 -5.79 0.93 -13.01
C PHE A 42 -5.68 1.51 -11.59
N LYS A 43 -5.52 0.64 -10.59
CA LYS A 43 -5.46 1.06 -9.19
C LYS A 43 -4.10 1.69 -8.84
N PHE A 44 -4.12 2.71 -8.00
CA PHE A 44 -2.89 3.30 -7.44
C PHE A 44 -2.20 2.34 -6.48
N GLY A 45 -0.92 2.60 -6.22
CA GLY A 45 -0.18 1.89 -5.19
C GLY A 45 -0.80 2.12 -3.81
N ALA A 46 -0.58 1.17 -2.90
CA ALA A 46 -0.88 1.38 -1.50
C ALA A 46 -0.15 2.65 -1.00
N ALA A 47 -0.80 3.42 -0.14
CA ALA A 47 -0.16 4.56 0.52
C ALA A 47 1.09 4.09 1.27
N LYS A 48 2.19 4.83 1.10
CA LYS A 48 3.48 4.56 1.74
C LYS A 48 4.02 5.88 2.25
N GLU A 49 4.55 5.87 3.44
CA GLU A 49 5.21 7.02 4.04
C GLU A 49 6.56 6.59 4.61
N VAL A 50 7.45 7.57 4.77
CA VAL A 50 8.74 7.40 5.43
C VAL A 50 8.61 7.93 6.84
N THR A 51 9.11 7.18 7.82
CA THR A 51 9.16 7.58 9.22
C THR A 51 10.40 6.99 9.89
N THR A 52 10.75 7.49 11.07
CA THR A 52 11.90 7.05 11.84
C THR A 52 11.56 5.86 12.74
N LEU A 53 12.45 4.88 12.79
CA LEU A 53 12.40 3.74 13.70
C LEU A 53 12.98 4.13 15.07
N ASN A 54 12.10 4.38 16.04
CA ASN A 54 12.51 4.79 17.38
C ASN A 54 13.09 3.64 18.21
N SER A 55 12.51 2.43 18.12
CA SER A 55 13.03 1.24 18.81
C SER A 55 12.42 -0.05 18.27
N ILE A 56 12.94 -1.20 18.72
CA ILE A 56 12.39 -2.52 18.38
C ILE A 56 12.03 -3.27 19.66
N THR A 57 10.75 -3.64 19.79
CA THR A 57 10.24 -4.46 20.88
C THR A 57 10.14 -5.92 20.44
N LEU A 58 10.56 -6.86 21.30
CA LEU A 58 10.43 -8.29 21.05
C LEU A 58 9.15 -8.84 21.70
N GLN A 59 8.27 -9.40 20.89
CA GLN A 59 7.03 -10.04 21.36
C GLN A 59 7.17 -11.56 21.35
N VAL A 60 6.75 -12.20 22.44
CA VAL A 60 6.75 -13.67 22.56
C VAL A 60 5.33 -14.18 22.38
N SER A 61 5.12 -15.03 21.37
CA SER A 61 3.83 -15.68 21.15
C SER A 61 3.59 -16.83 22.14
N ARG A 62 2.34 -17.32 22.21
CA ARG A 62 1.98 -18.50 23.02
C ARG A 62 2.76 -19.77 22.64
N THR A 63 3.29 -19.83 21.43
CA THR A 63 4.11 -20.96 20.93
C THR A 63 5.61 -20.74 21.15
N GLY A 64 6.01 -19.67 21.82
CA GLY A 64 7.42 -19.32 22.06
C GLY A 64 8.10 -18.63 20.87
N MET A 65 7.36 -18.31 19.80
CA MET A 65 7.91 -17.60 18.65
C MET A 65 8.18 -16.13 19.02
N ILE A 66 9.40 -15.67 18.78
CA ILE A 66 9.82 -14.30 19.04
C ILE A 66 9.65 -13.47 17.76
N THR A 67 8.79 -12.45 17.83
CA THR A 67 8.52 -11.55 16.70
C THR A 67 9.07 -10.15 17.01
N PRO A 68 9.98 -9.62 16.18
CA PRO A 68 10.42 -8.23 16.30
C PRO A 68 9.34 -7.28 15.78
N VAL A 69 9.03 -6.25 16.58
CA VAL A 69 8.05 -5.20 16.26
C VAL A 69 8.75 -3.85 16.32
N ALA A 70 8.67 -3.11 15.23
CA ALA A 70 9.13 -1.73 15.12
C ALA A 70 8.19 -0.78 15.87
N GLU A 71 8.75 0.04 16.75
CA GLU A 71 8.09 1.21 17.32
C GLU A 71 8.56 2.43 16.50
N LEU A 72 7.64 3.05 15.79
CA LEU A 72 7.89 4.10 14.80
C LEU A 72 7.50 5.46 15.35
N GLU A 73 8.14 6.52 14.85
CA GLU A 73 7.59 7.86 14.99
C GLU A 73 6.22 7.91 14.31
N PRO A 74 5.15 8.40 14.98
CA PRO A 74 3.80 8.33 14.44
C PRO A 74 3.68 8.99 13.06
N VAL A 75 3.21 8.24 12.08
CA VAL A 75 3.06 8.70 10.69
C VAL A 75 1.67 8.38 10.16
N THR A 76 1.09 9.28 9.38
CA THR A 76 -0.25 9.11 8.81
C THR A 76 -0.16 8.44 7.44
N ILE A 77 -0.70 7.22 7.32
CA ILE A 77 -0.75 6.47 6.06
C ILE A 77 -2.21 6.24 5.69
N GLY A 78 -2.66 6.82 4.57
CA GLY A 78 -4.03 6.62 4.09
C GLY A 78 -5.11 7.05 5.09
N GLY A 79 -4.88 8.15 5.82
CA GLY A 79 -5.82 8.69 6.82
C GLY A 79 -5.78 8.03 8.20
N VAL A 80 -4.94 7.02 8.42
CA VAL A 80 -4.74 6.38 9.72
C VAL A 80 -3.34 6.66 10.24
N THR A 81 -3.22 6.99 11.52
CA THR A 81 -1.91 7.15 12.18
C THR A 81 -1.37 5.80 12.61
N VAL A 82 -0.19 5.46 12.12
CA VAL A 82 0.55 4.23 12.42
C VAL A 82 1.77 4.58 13.27
N SER A 83 1.92 3.90 14.41
CA SER A 83 3.09 4.02 15.29
C SER A 83 3.83 2.69 15.51
N ARG A 84 3.31 1.59 14.97
CA ARG A 84 3.88 0.25 15.12
C ARG A 84 3.83 -0.53 13.82
N ALA A 85 4.89 -1.27 13.52
CA ALA A 85 4.95 -2.16 12.36
C ALA A 85 5.63 -3.49 12.70
N THR A 86 5.24 -4.57 12.03
CA THR A 86 5.93 -5.86 12.17
C THR A 86 7.21 -5.89 11.34
N LEU A 87 8.29 -6.43 11.89
CA LEU A 87 9.53 -6.71 11.14
C LEU A 87 9.58 -8.18 10.69
N HIS A 88 8.45 -8.89 10.78
CA HIS A 88 8.23 -10.29 10.42
C HIS A 88 9.09 -11.31 11.19
N ASN A 89 10.41 -11.29 11.02
CA ASN A 89 11.36 -12.20 11.66
C ASN A 89 12.80 -11.63 11.61
N PHE A 90 13.71 -12.22 12.37
CA PHE A 90 15.11 -11.77 12.44
C PHE A 90 15.88 -11.91 11.12
N SER A 91 15.54 -12.88 10.26
CA SER A 91 16.16 -13.01 8.94
C SER A 91 15.80 -11.84 8.03
N GLU A 92 14.55 -11.38 8.07
CA GLU A 92 14.10 -10.23 7.27
C GLU A 92 14.70 -8.93 7.79
N LEU A 93 14.79 -8.78 9.11
CA LEU A 93 15.49 -7.67 9.75
C LEU A 93 16.94 -7.56 9.30
N ALA A 94 17.68 -8.68 9.28
CA ALA A 94 19.05 -8.72 8.80
C ALA A 94 19.16 -8.51 7.29
N ARG A 95 18.21 -9.03 6.50
CA ARG A 95 18.18 -8.86 5.03
C ARG A 95 17.99 -7.39 4.63
N LEU A 96 17.17 -6.65 5.38
CA LEU A 96 16.89 -5.24 5.17
C LEU A 96 17.89 -4.31 5.86
N ASP A 97 18.79 -4.84 6.70
CA ASP A 97 19.76 -4.10 7.53
C ASP A 97 19.12 -2.96 8.33
N ILE A 98 17.94 -3.22 8.91
CA ILE A 98 17.18 -2.23 9.67
C ILE A 98 17.82 -2.01 11.04
N ARG A 99 18.07 -0.75 11.38
CA ARG A 99 18.69 -0.33 12.64
C ARG A 99 17.85 0.71 13.34
N VAL A 100 17.92 0.71 14.67
CA VAL A 100 17.26 1.75 15.47
C VAL A 100 17.84 3.11 15.10
N GLY A 101 16.96 4.05 14.74
CA GLY A 101 17.31 5.38 14.25
C GLY A 101 17.28 5.53 12.73
N ASP A 102 17.08 4.44 11.97
CA ASP A 102 16.81 4.50 10.52
C ASP A 102 15.44 5.13 10.20
#